data_AF-A0A919H7U8-F1
#
_entry.id   AF-A0A919H7U8-F1
#
_cell.length_a   1.000
_cell.length_b   1.000
_cell.length_c   1.000
_cell.angle_alpha   90.00
_cell.angle_beta   90.00
_cell.angle_gamma   90.00
#
_symmetry.space_group_name_H-M   'P 1'
#
loop_
_entity.id
_entity.type
_entity.pdbx_description
1 polymer ?
#
loop_
_entity_poly.entity_id
_entity_poly.type
_entity_poly.pdbx_seq_one_letter_code
_entity_poly.pdbx_strand_id
1 'polypeptide(L)'
;MTPTTARRLSALFLVPALLLPAGCGAGGGVLATDDGRPVPRAQGPHRLWPERSPAPPEPDEVRATDGPTRVAGLAVPKGALRGVRPLDVLRADLGPGAGQPGEGGELRAALEACEDPEAAGCPVRRAHYRDLTGNGRDELILGVELPGHRMNLRVYTADDGPLLRIMDTTARVIDVQLTERDLIIQSTTSLPGTESRDVWTWFPEQQSMVPRLMETVRSPPEQR
;
A
#
# COMPACT_ATOMS: atom_id res chain seq x y z
N MET A 1 78.89 54.55 3.88
CA MET A 1 77.81 55.49 3.49
C MET A 1 76.49 54.91 3.99
N THR A 2 75.85 55.64 4.90
CA THR A 2 74.53 55.36 5.51
C THR A 2 73.41 55.45 4.48
N PRO A 3 72.30 54.72 4.67
CA PRO A 3 71.13 55.44 5.15
C PRO A 3 70.32 54.70 6.26
N THR A 4 69.91 55.53 7.22
CA THR A 4 68.83 55.43 8.20
C THR A 4 67.50 55.14 7.48
N THR A 5 66.43 54.57 8.07
CA THR A 5 65.54 55.30 8.98
C THR A 5 64.42 54.39 9.55
N ALA A 6 64.21 54.56 10.86
CA ALA A 6 63.00 54.46 11.69
C ALA A 6 62.01 53.29 11.57
N ARG A 7 62.02 52.53 12.67
CA ARG A 7 61.01 51.61 13.19
C ARG A 7 59.80 52.40 13.73
N ARG A 8 58.58 52.09 13.28
CA ARG A 8 57.34 52.46 13.98
C ARG A 8 56.55 51.20 14.32
N LEU A 9 56.49 50.90 15.61
CA LEU A 9 55.56 49.96 16.23
C LEU A 9 54.21 50.66 16.39
N SER A 10 53.11 50.03 15.98
CA SER A 10 51.76 50.44 16.41
C SER A 10 50.76 49.29 16.33
N ALA A 11 50.30 48.91 17.53
CA ALA A 11 48.99 48.41 17.92
C ALA A 11 48.39 47.17 17.21
N LEU A 12 48.41 46.05 17.95
CA LEU A 12 47.45 44.94 17.81
C LEU A 12 46.02 45.47 17.98
N PHE A 13 45.20 45.37 16.93
CA PHE A 13 43.74 45.41 17.05
C PHE A 13 43.22 43.99 17.24
N LEU A 14 42.71 43.70 18.43
CA LEU A 14 41.99 42.48 18.77
C LEU A 14 40.53 42.64 18.28
N VAL A 15 40.15 41.96 17.20
CA VAL A 15 38.77 41.90 16.72
C VAL A 15 38.08 40.70 17.39
N PRO A 16 36.99 40.88 18.16
CA PRO A 16 36.24 39.75 18.67
C PRO A 16 35.39 39.17 17.53
N ALA A 17 35.67 37.92 17.15
CA ALA A 17 34.82 37.16 16.25
C ALA A 17 33.48 36.85 16.94
N LEU A 18 32.40 37.52 16.52
CA LEU A 18 31.04 37.09 16.85
C LEU A 18 30.78 35.74 16.17
N LEU A 19 30.86 34.66 16.93
CA LEU A 19 30.31 33.36 16.57
C LEU A 19 28.78 33.44 16.72
N LEU A 20 28.08 33.68 15.61
CA LEU A 20 26.65 33.42 15.51
C LEU A 20 26.45 31.90 15.44
N PRO A 21 25.69 31.25 16.34
CA PRO A 21 25.26 29.89 16.10
C PRO A 21 24.26 29.92 14.94
N ALA A 22 24.69 29.45 13.77
CA ALA A 22 23.75 29.04 12.72
C ALA A 22 22.98 27.84 13.27
N GLY A 23 21.87 28.11 13.96
CA GLY A 23 20.90 27.10 14.31
C GLY A 23 20.40 26.45 13.01
N CYS A 24 20.69 25.16 12.85
CA CYS A 24 20.12 24.34 11.80
C CYS A 24 18.63 24.13 12.14
N GLY A 25 17.84 25.15 11.82
CA GLY A 25 16.43 25.24 12.17
C GLY A 25 15.72 26.09 11.13
N ALA A 26 15.56 25.53 9.93
CA ALA A 26 14.67 26.07 8.92
C ALA A 26 13.93 24.91 8.27
N GLY A 27 12.62 24.86 8.51
CA GLY A 27 11.70 23.87 7.95
C GLY A 27 11.82 23.79 6.44
N GLY A 28 11.66 22.57 5.92
CA GLY A 28 11.82 22.25 4.50
C GLY A 28 11.07 23.22 3.60
N GLY A 29 11.83 24.10 2.94
CA GLY A 29 11.34 24.90 1.83
C GLY A 29 10.87 23.95 0.73
N VAL A 30 9.67 24.21 0.19
CA VAL A 30 9.19 23.56 -1.03
C VAL A 30 10.19 23.87 -2.13
N LEU A 31 10.80 22.83 -2.69
CA LEU A 31 11.56 22.96 -3.93
C LEU A 31 10.56 23.43 -5.00
N ALA A 32 10.92 24.49 -5.71
CA ALA A 32 10.20 24.93 -6.90
C ALA A 32 10.96 24.41 -8.13
N THR A 33 10.24 24.09 -9.20
CA THR A 33 10.82 23.87 -10.53
C THR A 33 11.39 25.18 -11.07
N ASP A 34 12.22 25.13 -12.13
CA ASP A 34 12.85 26.32 -12.73
C ASP A 34 11.84 27.38 -13.22
N ASP A 35 10.57 26.99 -13.42
CA ASP A 35 9.45 27.88 -13.75
C ASP A 35 8.65 28.37 -12.52
N GLY A 36 9.18 28.18 -11.31
CA GLY A 36 8.61 28.69 -10.07
C GLY A 36 7.40 27.92 -9.53
N ARG A 37 7.04 26.78 -10.13
CA ARG A 37 5.92 25.97 -9.64
C ARG A 37 6.36 25.12 -8.44
N PRO A 38 5.51 24.98 -7.41
CA PRO A 38 5.78 24.03 -6.33
C PRO A 38 5.96 22.62 -6.89
N VAL A 39 7.05 21.94 -6.52
CA VAL A 39 7.20 20.51 -6.81
C VAL A 39 6.09 19.77 -6.05
N PRO A 40 5.26 18.95 -6.72
CA PRO A 40 4.27 18.13 -6.04
C PRO A 40 4.94 17.30 -4.95
N ARG A 41 4.46 17.38 -3.70
CA ARG A 41 4.97 16.49 -2.65
C ARG A 41 4.69 15.05 -3.06
N ALA A 42 5.73 14.23 -3.07
CA ALA A 42 5.57 12.78 -3.12
C ALA A 42 4.66 12.37 -1.95
N GLN A 43 3.48 11.85 -2.27
CA GLN A 43 2.61 11.25 -1.27
C GLN A 43 3.20 9.87 -0.99
N GLY A 44 3.83 9.72 0.18
CA GLY A 44 4.33 8.42 0.62
C GLY A 44 3.20 7.39 0.71
N PRO A 45 3.54 6.10 0.75
CA PRO A 45 2.54 5.04 0.90
C PRO A 45 1.68 5.28 2.14
N HIS A 46 0.37 5.14 2.01
CA HIS A 46 -0.55 5.17 3.15
C HIS A 46 -1.06 3.78 3.47
N ARG A 47 -1.09 3.42 4.75
CA ARG A 47 -1.63 2.14 5.21
C ARG A 47 -3.14 2.11 5.02
N LEU A 48 -3.66 1.00 4.49
CA LEU A 48 -5.10 0.81 4.31
C LEU A 48 -5.78 0.58 5.67
N TRP A 49 -5.26 -0.33 6.48
CA TRP A 49 -5.81 -0.70 7.79
C TRP A 49 -4.79 -0.53 8.92
N PRO A 50 -4.42 0.72 9.28
CA PRO A 50 -3.40 0.99 10.30
C PRO A 50 -3.74 0.46 11.70
N GLU A 51 -5.01 0.17 11.96
CA GLU A 51 -5.52 -0.43 13.19
C GLU A 51 -5.33 -1.95 13.27
N ARG A 52 -5.01 -2.61 12.16
CA ARG A 52 -4.79 -4.05 12.11
C ARG A 52 -3.47 -4.41 12.79
N SER A 53 -3.50 -5.40 13.68
CA SER A 53 -2.28 -5.99 14.21
C SER A 53 -1.48 -6.70 13.10
N PRO A 54 -0.18 -6.43 12.96
CA PRO A 54 0.68 -7.16 12.03
C PRO A 54 0.66 -8.67 12.32
N ALA A 55 0.82 -9.51 11.29
CA ALA A 55 1.01 -10.94 11.50
C ALA A 55 2.31 -11.21 12.29
N PRO A 56 2.31 -12.21 13.19
CA PRO A 56 3.55 -12.69 13.80
C PRO A 56 4.49 -13.30 12.74
N PRO A 57 5.81 -13.41 13.02
CA PRO A 57 6.83 -13.88 12.07
C PRO A 57 6.80 -15.40 11.86
N GLU A 58 5.61 -15.97 11.68
CA GLU A 58 5.40 -17.38 11.38
C GLU A 58 5.44 -17.62 9.86
N PRO A 59 6.11 -18.69 9.39
CA PRO A 59 6.17 -18.98 7.97
C PRO A 59 4.79 -19.26 7.37
N ASP A 60 4.56 -18.77 6.15
CA ASP A 60 3.33 -18.98 5.40
C ASP A 60 3.57 -18.94 3.89
N GLU A 61 2.77 -19.70 3.16
CA GLU A 61 2.77 -19.65 1.70
C GLU A 61 1.77 -18.59 1.20
N VAL A 62 2.29 -17.62 0.45
CA VAL A 62 1.49 -16.66 -0.31
C VAL A 62 0.82 -17.37 -1.48
N ARG A 63 -0.48 -17.19 -1.62
CA ARG A 63 -1.29 -17.76 -2.72
C ARG A 63 -1.90 -16.63 -3.52
N ALA A 64 -1.76 -16.66 -4.84
CA ALA A 64 -2.42 -15.72 -5.74
C ALA A 64 -3.09 -16.45 -6.90
N THR A 65 -4.16 -15.88 -7.43
CA THR A 65 -4.78 -16.37 -8.68
C THR A 65 -4.31 -15.55 -9.87
N ASP A 66 -4.14 -16.19 -11.02
CA ASP A 66 -3.78 -15.52 -12.26
C ASP A 66 -5.00 -14.92 -12.97
N GLY A 67 -4.82 -13.70 -13.47
CA GLY A 67 -5.76 -13.04 -14.38
C GLY A 67 -7.11 -12.63 -13.75
N PRO A 68 -7.94 -11.91 -14.53
CA PRO A 68 -9.22 -11.43 -14.05
C PRO A 68 -10.26 -12.55 -14.04
N THR A 69 -11.11 -12.54 -13.02
CA THR A 69 -12.26 -13.44 -12.92
C THR A 69 -13.56 -12.65 -12.97
N ARG A 70 -14.54 -13.12 -13.75
CA ARG A 70 -15.86 -12.49 -13.82
C ARG A 70 -16.65 -12.76 -12.55
N VAL A 71 -17.19 -11.70 -11.95
CA VAL A 71 -18.16 -11.81 -10.85
C VAL A 71 -19.56 -11.94 -11.44
N ALA A 72 -20.18 -13.09 -11.26
CA ALA A 72 -21.55 -13.36 -11.72
C ALA A 72 -22.59 -12.89 -10.69
N GLY A 73 -23.83 -12.67 -11.13
CA GLY A 73 -24.96 -12.45 -10.22
C GLY A 73 -25.07 -11.04 -9.60
N LEU A 74 -24.12 -10.14 -9.87
CA LEU A 74 -24.17 -8.75 -9.41
C LEU A 74 -23.91 -7.78 -10.57
N ALA A 75 -24.93 -7.04 -10.97
CA ALA A 75 -24.81 -5.99 -11.97
C ALA A 75 -24.38 -4.68 -11.29
N VAL A 76 -23.19 -4.18 -11.66
CA VAL A 76 -22.67 -2.90 -11.19
C VAL A 76 -22.56 -1.97 -12.39
N PRO A 77 -23.29 -0.85 -12.43
CA PRO A 77 -23.12 0.15 -13.47
C PRO A 77 -21.67 0.66 -13.50
N LYS A 78 -21.20 1.07 -14.69
CA LYS A 78 -19.86 1.63 -14.88
C LYS A 78 -19.56 2.73 -13.87
N GLY A 79 -18.46 2.59 -13.14
CA GLY A 79 -18.01 3.56 -12.14
C GLY A 79 -18.87 3.66 -10.87
N ALA A 80 -19.85 2.76 -10.68
CA ALA A 80 -20.76 2.80 -9.53
C ALA A 80 -20.33 1.93 -8.35
N LEU A 81 -19.08 1.41 -8.33
CA LEU A 81 -18.58 0.53 -7.26
C LEU A 81 -18.71 1.13 -5.85
N ARG A 82 -18.58 2.45 -5.72
CA ARG A 82 -18.76 3.16 -4.43
C ARG A 82 -20.17 3.04 -3.85
N GLY A 83 -21.18 2.78 -4.70
CA GLY A 83 -22.58 2.62 -4.28
C GLY A 83 -22.97 1.18 -3.97
N VAL A 84 -22.06 0.22 -4.17
CA VAL A 84 -22.33 -1.21 -3.95
C VAL A 84 -21.81 -1.63 -2.59
N ARG A 85 -22.59 -2.44 -1.85
CA ARG A 85 -22.13 -2.96 -0.56
C ARG A 85 -20.96 -3.94 -0.78
N PRO A 86 -19.81 -3.76 -0.10
CA PRO A 86 -18.66 -4.65 -0.20
C PRO A 86 -18.98 -6.15 -0.02
N LEU A 87 -19.87 -6.45 0.93
CA LEU A 87 -20.26 -7.82 1.22
C LEU A 87 -21.06 -8.47 0.08
N ASP A 88 -21.86 -7.69 -0.65
CA ASP A 88 -22.60 -8.20 -1.81
C ASP A 88 -21.64 -8.54 -2.95
N VAL A 89 -20.56 -7.75 -3.13
CA VAL A 89 -19.50 -8.05 -4.09
C VAL A 89 -18.80 -9.37 -3.74
N LEU A 90 -18.37 -9.54 -2.48
CA LEU A 90 -17.72 -10.77 -2.01
C LEU A 90 -18.63 -11.99 -2.17
N ARG A 91 -19.91 -11.88 -1.80
CA ARG A 91 -20.88 -12.99 -1.94
C ARG A 91 -21.16 -13.35 -3.38
N ALA A 92 -21.28 -12.36 -4.26
CA ALA A 92 -21.44 -12.58 -5.69
C ALA A 92 -20.21 -13.26 -6.30
N ASP A 93 -19.01 -12.82 -5.90
CA ASP A 93 -17.71 -13.38 -6.32
C ASP A 93 -17.45 -14.78 -5.76
N LEU A 94 -18.19 -15.22 -4.74
CA LEU A 94 -18.13 -16.58 -4.20
C LEU A 94 -19.35 -17.43 -4.56
N GLY A 95 -20.25 -16.90 -5.38
CA GLY A 95 -21.46 -17.56 -5.82
C GLY A 95 -21.22 -18.69 -6.83
N PRO A 96 -22.30 -19.35 -7.29
CA PRO A 96 -22.21 -20.35 -8.34
C PRO A 96 -21.57 -19.79 -9.61
N GLY A 97 -20.57 -20.48 -10.16
CA GLY A 97 -19.83 -20.03 -11.35
C GLY A 97 -18.63 -19.12 -11.06
N ALA A 98 -18.28 -18.91 -9.79
CA ALA A 98 -17.07 -18.24 -9.37
C ALA A 98 -15.82 -19.13 -9.49
N GLY A 99 -14.78 -18.60 -10.14
CA GLY A 99 -13.42 -19.14 -10.13
C GLY A 99 -13.28 -20.61 -10.49
N GLN A 100 -12.15 -21.21 -10.11
CA GLN A 100 -11.97 -22.67 -10.22
C GLN A 100 -12.66 -23.42 -9.06
N PRO A 101 -13.11 -24.67 -9.26
CA PRO A 101 -13.65 -25.48 -8.17
C PRO A 101 -12.70 -25.57 -6.97
N GLY A 102 -13.17 -25.18 -5.78
CA GLY A 102 -12.38 -25.17 -4.53
C GLY A 102 -11.75 -23.81 -4.20
N GLU A 103 -11.73 -22.87 -5.14
CA GLU A 103 -11.29 -21.50 -4.89
C GLU A 103 -12.25 -20.78 -3.93
N GLY A 104 -11.69 -19.97 -3.02
CA GLY A 104 -12.47 -19.16 -2.08
C GLY A 104 -13.21 -19.94 -0.98
N GLY A 105 -12.94 -21.23 -0.76
CA GLY A 105 -13.57 -22.02 0.29
C GLY A 105 -13.38 -21.45 1.70
N GLU A 106 -12.15 -21.10 2.06
CA GLU A 106 -11.80 -20.48 3.34
C GLU A 106 -12.48 -19.10 3.50
N LEU A 107 -12.48 -18.31 2.43
CA LEU A 107 -13.14 -17.01 2.41
C LEU A 107 -14.66 -17.13 2.57
N ARG A 108 -15.29 -18.11 1.90
CA ARG A 108 -16.72 -18.39 2.03
C ARG A 108 -17.07 -18.72 3.47
N ALA A 109 -16.31 -19.62 4.10
CA ALA A 109 -16.50 -19.99 5.50
C ALA A 109 -16.36 -18.78 6.44
N ALA A 110 -15.36 -17.91 6.21
CA ALA A 110 -15.18 -16.70 7.00
C ALA A 110 -16.37 -15.72 6.90
N LEU A 111 -17.08 -15.71 5.77
CA LEU A 111 -18.19 -14.79 5.53
C LEU A 111 -19.58 -15.34 5.93
N GLU A 112 -19.69 -16.61 6.33
CA GLU A 112 -21.00 -17.25 6.60
C GLU A 112 -21.82 -16.50 7.66
N ALA A 113 -21.17 -16.06 8.74
CA ALA A 113 -21.83 -15.34 9.84
C ALA A 113 -21.81 -13.81 9.67
N CYS A 114 -21.16 -13.27 8.63
CA CYS A 114 -21.11 -11.84 8.41
C CYS A 114 -22.39 -11.39 7.71
N GLU A 115 -23.33 -10.77 8.43
CA GLU A 115 -24.54 -10.17 7.85
C GLU A 115 -24.30 -8.75 7.32
N ASP A 116 -23.44 -8.00 8.02
CA ASP A 116 -23.06 -6.61 7.76
C ASP A 116 -21.54 -6.44 7.97
N PRO A 117 -20.79 -5.79 7.06
CA PRO A 117 -19.37 -5.44 7.26
C PRO A 117 -19.06 -4.68 8.54
N GLU A 118 -19.99 -3.89 9.07
CA GLU A 118 -19.80 -3.11 10.29
C GLU A 118 -20.17 -3.89 11.56
N ALA A 119 -20.78 -5.08 11.41
CA ALA A 119 -21.13 -5.92 12.56
C ALA A 119 -19.88 -6.42 13.28
N ALA A 120 -19.96 -6.45 14.61
CA ALA A 120 -18.92 -7.04 15.43
C ALA A 120 -18.68 -8.51 15.03
N GLY A 121 -17.44 -8.85 14.70
CA GLY A 121 -17.05 -10.19 14.28
C GLY A 121 -17.13 -10.47 12.77
N CYS A 122 -17.61 -9.53 11.94
CA CYS A 122 -17.41 -9.66 10.50
C CYS A 122 -15.91 -9.48 10.16
N PRO A 123 -15.28 -10.40 9.41
CA PRO A 123 -13.85 -10.32 9.10
C PRO A 123 -13.52 -9.34 7.97
N VAL A 124 -14.53 -8.73 7.35
CA VAL A 124 -14.34 -7.77 6.25
C VAL A 124 -13.83 -6.45 6.82
N ARG A 125 -12.65 -6.03 6.38
CA ARG A 125 -12.09 -4.73 6.74
C ARG A 125 -12.77 -3.60 5.98
N ARG A 126 -12.58 -2.36 6.45
CA ARG A 126 -13.10 -1.17 5.78
C ARG A 126 -12.70 -1.18 4.31
N ALA A 127 -13.67 -1.00 3.41
CA ALA A 127 -13.43 -0.93 1.98
C ALA A 127 -12.62 0.31 1.59
N HIS A 128 -11.69 0.15 0.65
CA HIS A 128 -10.95 1.25 0.06
C HIS A 128 -11.25 1.36 -1.43
N TYR A 129 -11.18 2.58 -1.94
CA TYR A 129 -11.53 2.91 -3.33
C TYR A 129 -10.45 3.78 -3.93
N ARG A 130 -9.91 3.37 -5.08
CA ARG A 130 -8.84 4.08 -5.78
C ARG A 130 -8.83 3.75 -7.26
N ASP A 131 -8.59 4.75 -8.11
CA ASP A 131 -8.24 4.55 -9.53
C ASP A 131 -6.85 3.89 -9.65
N LEU A 132 -6.84 2.55 -9.66
CA LEU A 132 -5.65 1.70 -9.82
C LEU A 132 -5.37 1.46 -11.31
N THR A 133 -6.42 1.41 -12.13
CA THR A 133 -6.30 1.16 -13.58
C THR A 133 -5.89 2.40 -14.38
N GLY A 134 -6.03 3.58 -13.79
CA GLY A 134 -5.72 4.87 -14.42
C GLY A 134 -6.80 5.38 -15.38
N ASN A 135 -8.00 4.80 -15.33
CA ASN A 135 -9.12 5.14 -16.21
C ASN A 135 -10.03 6.24 -15.63
N GLY A 136 -9.66 6.81 -14.48
CA GLY A 136 -10.40 7.86 -13.78
C GLY A 136 -11.60 7.35 -12.97
N ARG A 137 -11.75 6.03 -12.81
CA ARG A 137 -12.78 5.41 -11.95
C ARG A 137 -12.09 4.62 -10.86
N ASP A 138 -12.69 4.61 -9.68
CA ASP A 138 -12.13 3.87 -8.57
C ASP A 138 -12.44 2.37 -8.66
N GLU A 139 -11.40 1.57 -8.51
CA GLU A 139 -11.49 0.16 -8.15
C GLU A 139 -11.79 0.00 -6.65
N LEU A 140 -12.42 -1.13 -6.31
CA LEU A 140 -12.74 -1.54 -4.94
C LEU A 140 -11.67 -2.49 -4.40
N ILE A 141 -11.04 -2.13 -3.29
CA ILE A 141 -10.04 -2.93 -2.57
C ILE A 141 -10.67 -3.45 -1.28
N LEU A 142 -10.67 -4.77 -1.11
CA LEU A 142 -11.19 -5.46 0.07
C LEU A 142 -10.12 -6.34 0.71
N GLY A 143 -10.05 -6.29 2.03
CA GLY A 143 -9.31 -7.24 2.86
C GLY A 143 -10.26 -8.01 3.75
N VAL A 144 -10.12 -9.32 3.80
CA VAL A 144 -10.90 -10.20 4.67
C VAL A 144 -9.96 -11.01 5.54
N GLU A 145 -10.11 -10.89 6.86
CA GLU A 145 -9.33 -11.68 7.81
C GLU A 145 -9.72 -13.15 7.74
N LEU A 146 -8.71 -14.00 7.76
CA LEU A 146 -8.83 -15.45 7.79
C LEU A 146 -8.10 -15.99 9.03
N PRO A 147 -8.35 -17.25 9.42
CA PRO A 147 -7.62 -17.90 10.51
C PRO A 147 -6.09 -17.80 10.34
N GLY A 148 -5.36 -17.75 11.46
CA GLY A 148 -3.89 -17.74 11.45
C GLY A 148 -3.28 -16.42 10.95
N HIS A 149 -3.93 -15.27 11.17
CA HIS A 149 -3.47 -13.95 10.72
C HIS A 149 -3.34 -13.82 9.19
N ARG A 150 -3.90 -14.77 8.44
CA ARG A 150 -4.01 -14.68 7.00
C ARG A 150 -5.04 -13.62 6.65
N MET A 151 -4.83 -12.96 5.53
CA MET A 151 -5.79 -12.04 4.93
C MET A 151 -5.93 -12.39 3.46
N ASN A 152 -7.17 -12.48 2.99
CA ASN A 152 -7.46 -12.49 1.58
C ASN A 152 -7.66 -11.03 1.10
N LEU A 153 -6.87 -10.62 0.12
CA LEU A 153 -6.92 -9.31 -0.52
C LEU A 153 -7.48 -9.45 -1.93
N ARG A 154 -8.57 -8.75 -2.19
CA ARG A 154 -9.21 -8.71 -3.51
C ARG A 154 -9.36 -7.30 -4.02
N VAL A 155 -9.22 -7.16 -5.33
CA VAL A 155 -9.48 -5.90 -6.04
C VAL A 155 -10.51 -6.16 -7.13
N TYR A 156 -11.49 -5.27 -7.23
CA TYR A 156 -12.55 -5.35 -8.22
C TYR A 156 -12.61 -4.08 -9.05
N THR A 157 -12.91 -4.24 -10.34
CA THR A 157 -13.21 -3.13 -11.25
C THR A 157 -14.60 -3.32 -11.88
N ALA A 158 -15.30 -2.21 -12.07
CA ALA A 158 -16.55 -2.12 -12.82
C ALA A 158 -16.39 -1.01 -13.86
N ASP A 159 -15.53 -1.28 -14.83
CA ASP A 159 -15.30 -0.39 -15.96
C ASP A 159 -16.34 -0.61 -17.07
N ASP A 160 -15.92 -1.05 -18.26
CA ASP A 160 -16.77 -1.35 -19.39
C ASP A 160 -17.06 -2.85 -19.39
N GLY A 161 -18.26 -3.21 -18.92
CA GLY A 161 -18.76 -4.58 -18.95
C GLY A 161 -19.10 -5.12 -17.56
N PRO A 162 -18.91 -6.44 -17.32
CA PRO A 162 -19.26 -7.04 -16.04
C PRO A 162 -18.30 -6.60 -14.93
N LEU A 163 -18.74 -6.77 -13.69
CA LEU A 163 -17.86 -6.70 -12.52
C LEU A 163 -16.77 -7.77 -12.65
N LEU A 164 -15.50 -7.37 -12.53
CA LEU A 164 -14.34 -8.25 -12.59
C LEU A 164 -13.57 -8.17 -11.29
N ARG A 165 -13.15 -9.34 -10.78
CA ARG A 165 -12.07 -9.46 -9.81
C ARG A 165 -10.75 -9.42 -10.56
N ILE A 166 -9.93 -8.41 -10.31
CA ILE A 166 -8.64 -8.18 -11.00
C ILE A 166 -7.44 -8.42 -10.08
N MET A 167 -7.65 -8.78 -8.82
CA MET A 167 -6.62 -9.26 -7.90
C MET A 167 -7.26 -10.22 -6.90
N ASP A 168 -6.57 -11.30 -6.56
CA ASP A 168 -6.88 -12.16 -5.42
C ASP A 168 -5.59 -12.78 -4.93
N THR A 169 -5.20 -12.40 -3.73
CA THR A 169 -4.05 -12.96 -3.04
C THR A 169 -4.38 -13.22 -1.59
N THR A 170 -3.79 -14.27 -1.03
CA THR A 170 -3.92 -14.64 0.37
C THR A 170 -2.54 -14.85 0.96
N ALA A 171 -2.26 -14.13 2.05
CA ALA A 171 -0.99 -14.21 2.75
C ALA A 171 -1.17 -13.94 4.25
N ARG A 172 -0.20 -14.32 5.08
CA ARG A 172 -0.02 -13.74 6.42
C ARG A 172 0.52 -12.33 6.31
N VAL A 173 -0.42 -11.39 6.22
CA VAL A 173 -0.14 -9.98 5.98
C VAL A 173 0.44 -9.32 7.24
N ILE A 174 1.49 -8.52 7.06
CA ILE A 174 2.07 -7.63 8.06
C ILE A 174 1.48 -6.23 7.88
N ASP A 175 1.47 -5.73 6.64
CA ASP A 175 0.92 -4.42 6.31
C ASP A 175 0.44 -4.38 4.85
N VAL A 176 -0.52 -3.49 4.56
CA VAL A 176 -0.97 -3.19 3.20
C VAL A 176 -0.99 -1.69 3.01
N GLN A 177 -0.22 -1.22 2.03
CA GLN A 177 -0.08 0.18 1.71
C GLN A 177 -0.56 0.45 0.29
N LEU A 178 -1.05 1.67 0.06
CA LEU A 178 -1.42 2.16 -1.25
C LEU A 178 -0.56 3.41 -1.56
N THR A 179 0.06 3.41 -2.74
CA THR A 179 0.82 4.56 -3.24
C THR A 179 0.38 4.84 -4.67
N GLU A 180 -0.11 6.04 -4.96
CA GLU A 180 -0.66 6.39 -6.28
C GLU A 180 -1.66 5.34 -6.81
N ARG A 181 -1.18 4.35 -7.58
CA ARG A 181 -1.93 3.26 -8.21
C ARG A 181 -1.46 1.84 -7.84
N ASP A 182 -0.49 1.73 -6.93
CA ASP A 182 0.14 0.47 -6.55
C ASP A 182 -0.29 0.03 -5.16
N LEU A 183 -0.56 -1.26 -5.02
CA LEU A 183 -0.71 -1.90 -3.72
C LEU A 183 0.63 -2.52 -3.31
N ILE A 184 1.11 -2.16 -2.13
CA ILE A 184 2.30 -2.76 -1.53
C ILE A 184 1.84 -3.67 -0.40
N ILE A 185 2.07 -4.96 -0.55
CA ILE A 185 1.70 -5.98 0.44
C ILE A 185 2.99 -6.45 1.11
N GLN A 186 3.07 -6.27 2.42
CA GLN A 186 4.11 -6.87 3.24
C GLN A 186 3.53 -8.12 3.91
N SER A 187 4.23 -9.25 3.82
CA SER A 187 3.78 -10.52 4.41
C SER A 187 4.94 -11.37 4.89
N THR A 188 4.66 -12.36 5.73
CA THR A 188 5.64 -13.43 5.99
C THR A 188 5.81 -14.30 4.74
N THR A 189 6.92 -15.02 4.64
CA THR A 189 7.15 -15.98 3.57
C THR A 189 7.25 -17.40 4.11
N SER A 190 7.39 -18.39 3.23
CA SER A 190 7.62 -19.78 3.61
C SER A 190 9.03 -20.02 4.17
N LEU A 191 9.95 -19.07 3.98
CA LEU A 191 11.30 -19.10 4.52
C LEU A 191 11.31 -18.47 5.93
N PRO A 192 11.72 -19.22 6.98
CA PRO A 192 11.73 -18.71 8.34
C PRO A 192 12.57 -17.45 8.53
N GLY A 193 12.03 -16.50 9.30
CA GLY A 193 12.70 -15.23 9.61
C GLY A 193 12.85 -14.30 8.40
N THR A 194 11.96 -14.43 7.42
CA THR A 194 11.93 -13.55 6.26
C THR A 194 10.52 -13.05 5.97
N GLU A 195 10.47 -11.89 5.32
CA GLU A 195 9.26 -11.22 4.88
C GLU A 195 9.37 -10.88 3.39
N SER A 196 8.24 -10.87 2.71
CA SER A 196 8.13 -10.34 1.36
C SER A 196 7.55 -8.93 1.38
N ARG A 197 7.95 -8.14 0.38
CA ARG A 197 7.30 -6.89 0.00
C ARG A 197 6.99 -6.95 -1.49
N ASP A 198 5.70 -7.05 -1.78
CA ASP A 198 5.21 -7.25 -3.14
C ASP A 198 4.50 -5.98 -3.61
N VAL A 199 4.93 -5.43 -4.75
CA VAL A 199 4.31 -4.26 -5.38
C VAL A 199 3.42 -4.72 -6.51
N TRP A 200 2.11 -4.65 -6.29
CA TRP A 200 1.07 -5.02 -7.23
C TRP A 200 0.65 -3.81 -8.07
N THR A 201 0.70 -3.99 -9.40
CA THR A 201 0.41 -2.95 -10.39
C THR A 201 -0.64 -3.40 -11.36
N TRP A 202 -1.43 -2.47 -11.89
CA TRP A 202 -2.26 -2.74 -13.04
C TRP A 202 -1.40 -3.11 -14.26
N PHE A 203 -1.76 -4.20 -14.93
CA PHE A 203 -1.15 -4.63 -16.19
C PHE A 203 -2.23 -4.76 -17.27
N PRO A 204 -2.37 -3.77 -18.16
CA PRO A 204 -3.47 -3.69 -19.12
C PRO A 204 -3.61 -4.93 -20.02
N GLU A 205 -2.49 -5.52 -20.43
CA GLU A 205 -2.45 -6.67 -21.34
C GLU A 205 -3.09 -7.92 -20.73
N GLN A 206 -2.98 -8.10 -19.41
CA GLN A 206 -3.64 -9.19 -18.67
C GLN A 206 -4.97 -8.76 -18.05
N GLN A 207 -5.30 -7.47 -18.10
CA GLN A 207 -6.45 -6.88 -17.41
C GLN A 207 -6.51 -7.28 -15.92
N SER A 208 -5.34 -7.33 -15.26
CA SER A 208 -5.19 -7.77 -13.87
C SER A 208 -4.17 -6.91 -13.13
N MET A 209 -4.31 -6.82 -11.82
CA MET A 209 -3.20 -6.43 -10.94
C MET A 209 -2.22 -7.61 -10.87
N VAL A 210 -0.93 -7.35 -11.08
CA VAL A 210 0.14 -8.36 -11.04
C VAL A 210 1.30 -7.87 -10.17
N PRO A 211 2.05 -8.76 -9.50
CA PRO A 211 3.23 -8.37 -8.76
C PRO A 211 4.33 -7.95 -9.75
N ARG A 212 4.69 -6.67 -9.74
CA ARG A 212 5.75 -6.09 -10.57
C ARG A 212 7.13 -6.26 -9.95
N LEU A 213 7.17 -6.20 -8.63
CA LEU A 213 8.36 -6.32 -7.81
C LEU A 213 8.00 -7.20 -6.61
N MET A 214 8.87 -8.15 -6.31
CA MET A 214 8.81 -8.98 -5.11
C MET A 214 10.21 -8.93 -4.49
N GLU A 215 10.30 -8.38 -3.29
CA GLU A 215 11.53 -8.35 -2.51
C GLU A 215 11.38 -9.28 -1.32
N THR A 216 12.35 -10.17 -1.10
CA THR A 216 12.42 -10.98 0.13
C THR A 216 13.55 -10.46 1.00
N VAL A 217 13.22 -10.08 2.23
CA VAL A 217 14.15 -9.51 3.20
C VAL A 217 14.12 -10.32 4.50
N ARG A 218 15.17 -10.21 5.31
CA ARG A 218 15.13 -10.76 6.67
C ARG A 218 14.13 -9.98 7.50
N SER A 219 13.33 -10.69 8.28
CA SER A 219 12.48 -10.08 9.29
C SER A 219 13.32 -9.30 10.28
N PRO A 220 12.86 -8.12 10.74
CA PRO A 220 13.44 -7.47 11.90
C PRO A 220 13.41 -8.43 13.10
N PRO A 221 14.41 -8.39 14.00
CA PRO A 221 14.32 -9.11 15.26
C PRO A 221 13.07 -8.65 16.01
N GLU A 222 12.34 -9.58 16.63
CA GLU A 222 11.15 -9.25 17.44
C GLU A 222 11.51 -8.17 18.47
N GLN A 223 10.80 -7.05 18.43
CA GLN A 223 10.90 -6.04 19.48
C GLN A 223 10.18 -6.60 20.71
N ARG A 224 10.98 -7.05 21.68
CA ARG A 224 10.54 -7.67 22.93
C ARG A 224 10.05 -6.64 23.94
#